data_AF-A0A7K2IYZ8-F1
#
_entry.id   AF-A0A7K2IYZ8-F1
#
_cell.length_a   1.000
_cell.length_b   1.000
_cell.length_c   1.000
_cell.angle_alpha   90.00
_cell.angle_beta   90.00
_cell.angle_gamma   90.00
#
_symmetry.space_group_name_H-M   'P 1'
#
loop_
_entity.id
_entity.type
_entity.pdbx_description
1 polymer ?
#
loop_
_entity_poly.entity_id
_entity_poly.type
_entity_poly.pdbx_seq_one_letter_code
_entity_poly.pdbx_strand_id
1 'polypeptide(L)'
;MTVVRVHGEVDLATADRLRDRLLQAAEASRCDCLVVDMSGLGFFDASGVRALVSVFQTLTGQGRHVVLAEPSPIAARVLEALGMRRLFEIYPMTEMALTHTSGLRVDGEPIFDNPVP
;
A
#
# COMPACT_ATOMS: atom_id res chain seq x y z
N MET A 1 8.57 -2.31 -10.28
CA MET A 1 7.49 -1.72 -9.46
C MET A 1 6.28 -1.42 -10.32
N THR A 2 5.09 -1.33 -9.71
CA THR A 2 3.84 -0.97 -10.36
C THR A 2 3.04 -0.04 -9.46
N VAL A 3 2.44 1.01 -10.03
CA VAL A 3 1.52 1.91 -9.32
C VAL A 3 0.10 1.54 -9.69
N VAL A 4 -0.75 1.35 -8.68
CA VAL A 4 -2.19 1.20 -8.87
C VAL A 4 -2.89 2.33 -8.14
N ARG A 5 -3.62 3.16 -8.90
CA ARG A 5 -4.42 4.23 -8.34
C ARG A 5 -5.82 3.73 -7.99
N VAL A 6 -6.23 3.99 -6.76
CA VAL A 6 -7.53 3.62 -6.23
C VAL A 6 -8.41 4.86 -6.17
N HIS A 7 -9.63 4.74 -6.70
CA HIS A 7 -10.59 5.82 -6.77
C HIS A 7 -11.95 5.41 -6.25
N GLY A 8 -12.72 6.39 -5.79
CA GLY A 8 -14.10 6.21 -5.36
C GLY A 8 -14.19 5.78 -3.91
N GLU A 9 -15.03 4.78 -3.64
CA GLU A 9 -15.40 4.37 -2.29
C GLU A 9 -14.93 2.95 -2.00
N VAL A 10 -14.26 2.80 -0.86
CA VAL A 10 -13.82 1.50 -0.35
C VAL A 10 -14.48 1.24 0.99
N ASP A 11 -15.41 0.30 0.98
CA ASP A 11 -16.21 -0.12 2.11
C ASP A 11 -16.35 -1.66 2.14
N LEU A 12 -17.24 -2.18 2.96
CA LEU A 12 -17.51 -3.62 3.03
C LEU A 12 -17.91 -4.26 1.69
N ALA A 13 -18.63 -3.53 0.83
CA ALA A 13 -19.12 -4.04 -0.45
C ALA A 13 -18.04 -4.04 -1.53
N THR A 14 -17.06 -3.14 -1.46
CA THR A 14 -16.01 -2.99 -2.48
C THR A 14 -14.63 -3.50 -2.05
N ALA A 15 -14.41 -3.75 -0.75
CA ALA A 15 -13.12 -4.18 -0.21
C ALA A 15 -12.55 -5.47 -0.84
N ASP A 16 -13.37 -6.50 -1.04
CA ASP A 16 -12.90 -7.76 -1.66
C ASP A 16 -12.49 -7.54 -3.12
N ARG A 17 -13.26 -6.72 -3.85
CA ARG A 17 -12.92 -6.35 -5.23
C ARG A 17 -11.62 -5.56 -5.29
N LEU A 18 -11.37 -4.64 -4.34
CA LEU A 18 -10.10 -3.92 -4.24
C LEU A 18 -8.93 -4.88 -4.05
N ARG A 19 -9.03 -5.79 -3.07
CA ARG A 19 -8.00 -6.80 -2.79
C ARG A 19 -7.65 -7.58 -4.06
N ASP A 20 -8.65 -8.15 -4.71
CA ASP A 20 -8.44 -9.03 -5.86
C ASP A 20 -7.80 -8.27 -7.04
N ARG A 21 -8.20 -7.00 -7.25
CA ARG A 21 -7.62 -6.17 -8.31
C ARG A 21 -6.18 -5.78 -8.04
N LEU A 22 -5.83 -5.49 -6.79
CA LEU A 22 -4.44 -5.18 -6.41
C LEU A 22 -3.54 -6.40 -6.60
N LEU A 23 -3.98 -7.58 -6.17
CA LEU A 23 -3.23 -8.83 -6.37
C LEU A 23 -3.08 -9.18 -7.85
N GLN A 24 -4.15 -9.05 -8.63
CA GLN A 24 -4.11 -9.27 -10.09
C GLN A 24 -3.14 -8.31 -10.78
N ALA A 25 -3.16 -7.03 -10.41
CA ALA A 25 -2.27 -6.04 -10.99
C ALA A 25 -0.80 -6.34 -10.67
N ALA A 26 -0.50 -6.71 -9.41
CA ALA A 26 0.83 -7.12 -9.01
C ALA A 26 1.30 -8.36 -9.79
N GLU A 27 0.45 -9.38 -9.91
CA GLU A 27 0.82 -10.61 -10.63
C GLU A 27 1.05 -10.36 -12.12
N ALA A 28 0.13 -9.65 -12.78
CA ALA A 28 0.22 -9.35 -14.20
C ALA A 28 1.49 -8.56 -14.55
N SER A 29 1.93 -7.66 -13.68
CA SER A 29 3.14 -6.87 -13.89
C SER A 29 4.43 -7.55 -13.42
N ARG A 30 4.32 -8.64 -12.65
CA ARG A 30 5.45 -9.29 -11.95
C ARG A 30 6.30 -8.30 -11.17
N CYS A 31 5.68 -7.29 -10.55
CA CYS A 31 6.43 -6.23 -9.87
C CYS A 31 6.97 -6.64 -8.50
N ASP A 32 8.24 -6.33 -8.22
CA ASP A 32 8.82 -6.55 -6.88
C ASP A 32 8.24 -5.61 -5.80
N CYS A 33 7.62 -4.51 -6.22
CA CYS A 33 6.99 -3.52 -5.34
C CYS A 33 5.69 -3.01 -5.96
N LEU A 34 4.62 -3.03 -5.18
CA LEU A 34 3.31 -2.45 -5.49
C LEU A 34 3.12 -1.14 -4.72
N VAL A 35 2.89 -0.04 -5.44
CA VAL A 35 2.55 1.27 -4.87
C VAL A 35 1.05 1.46 -5.02
N VAL A 36 0.34 1.68 -3.92
CA VAL A 36 -1.10 1.97 -3.92
C VAL A 36 -1.30 3.47 -3.75
N ASP A 37 -1.64 4.15 -4.83
CA ASP A 37 -1.98 5.58 -4.83
C ASP A 37 -3.45 5.72 -4.37
N MET A 38 -3.62 6.39 -3.22
CA MET A 38 -4.89 6.54 -2.50
C MET A 38 -5.48 7.96 -2.65
N SER A 39 -4.93 8.78 -3.56
CA SER A 39 -5.33 10.19 -3.76
C SER A 39 -6.78 10.33 -4.22
N GLY A 40 -7.28 9.32 -4.94
CA GLY A 40 -8.62 9.28 -5.52
C GLY A 40 -9.74 8.80 -4.60
N LEU A 41 -9.45 8.46 -3.34
CA LEU A 41 -10.43 7.90 -2.42
C LEU A 41 -11.33 8.98 -1.81
N GLY A 42 -12.63 8.87 -2.07
CA GLY A 42 -13.68 9.68 -1.45
C GLY A 42 -14.24 9.06 -0.16
N PHE A 43 -14.15 7.74 -0.02
CA PHE A 43 -14.53 7.01 1.20
C PHE A 43 -13.59 5.83 1.44
N PHE A 44 -13.26 5.59 2.70
CA PHE A 44 -12.38 4.50 3.14
C PHE A 44 -12.73 4.12 4.59
N ASP A 45 -12.81 2.83 4.91
CA ASP A 45 -13.14 2.35 6.25
C ASP A 45 -12.23 1.17 6.69
N ALA A 46 -12.59 0.54 7.82
CA ALA A 46 -11.87 -0.61 8.34
C ALA A 46 -11.89 -1.84 7.41
N SER A 47 -12.93 -2.00 6.59
CA SER A 47 -13.02 -3.07 5.58
C SER A 47 -11.97 -2.87 4.49
N GLY A 48 -11.79 -1.61 4.05
CA GLY A 48 -10.72 -1.22 3.14
C GLY A 48 -9.32 -1.48 3.70
N VAL A 49 -9.10 -1.15 4.98
CA VAL A 49 -7.82 -1.47 5.65
C VAL A 49 -7.57 -2.97 5.69
N ARG A 50 -8.58 -3.78 6.05
CA ARG A 50 -8.43 -5.24 6.07
C ARG A 50 -8.08 -5.80 4.70
N ALA A 51 -8.64 -5.24 3.62
CA ALA A 51 -8.27 -5.61 2.25
C ALA A 51 -6.80 -5.28 1.95
N LEU A 52 -6.32 -4.08 2.30
CA LEU A 52 -4.91 -3.71 2.13
C LEU A 52 -3.97 -4.62 2.93
N VAL A 53 -4.32 -4.96 4.18
CA VAL A 53 -3.53 -5.87 5.01
C VAL A 53 -3.43 -7.26 4.38
N SER A 54 -4.52 -7.76 3.80
CA SER A 54 -4.52 -9.04 3.08
C SER A 54 -3.60 -9.01 1.85
N VAL A 55 -3.60 -7.92 1.08
CA VAL A 55 -2.66 -7.71 -0.03
C VAL A 55 -1.22 -7.68 0.47
N PHE A 56 -0.95 -6.91 1.53
CA PHE A 56 0.38 -6.81 2.16
C PHE A 56 0.92 -8.18 2.57
N GLN A 57 0.14 -8.96 3.32
CA GLN A 57 0.56 -10.29 3.79
C GLN A 57 0.84 -11.24 2.63
N THR A 58 0.00 -11.21 1.59
CA THR A 58 0.17 -12.06 0.42
C THR A 58 1.45 -11.71 -0.34
N LEU A 59 1.69 -10.43 -0.62
CA LEU A 59 2.84 -10.00 -1.42
C LEU A 59 4.15 -10.06 -0.63
N THR A 60 4.16 -9.72 0.65
CA THR A 60 5.36 -9.85 1.50
C THR A 60 5.72 -11.31 1.77
N GLY A 61 4.73 -12.21 1.88
CA GLY A 61 4.97 -13.66 1.90
C GLY A 61 5.62 -14.20 0.62
N GLN A 62 5.56 -13.44 -0.48
CA GLN A 62 6.24 -13.72 -1.75
C GLN A 62 7.58 -12.96 -1.90
N GLY A 63 8.05 -12.27 -0.85
CA GLY A 63 9.25 -11.44 -0.90
C GLY A 63 9.09 -10.12 -1.67
N ARG A 64 7.85 -9.63 -1.84
CA ARG A 64 7.52 -8.40 -2.56
C ARG A 64 7.09 -7.30 -1.60
N HIS A 65 7.26 -6.05 -2.00
CA HIS A 65 6.92 -4.89 -1.19
C HIS A 65 5.55 -4.30 -1.53
N VAL A 66 4.89 -3.72 -0.53
CA VAL A 66 3.66 -2.95 -0.70
C VAL A 66 3.79 -1.65 0.06
N VAL A 67 3.61 -0.53 -0.63
CA VAL A 67 3.66 0.81 -0.04
C VAL A 67 2.39 1.58 -0.38
N LEU A 68 1.97 2.45 0.53
CA LEU A 68 0.82 3.34 0.30
C LEU A 68 1.34 4.73 -0.05
N ALA A 69 0.66 5.39 -0.99
CA ALA A 69 1.04 6.72 -1.44
C ALA A 69 -0.17 7.64 -1.46
N GLU A 70 0.09 8.91 -1.14
CA GLU A 70 -0.82 10.03 -1.34
C GLU A 70 -2.22 9.79 -0.76
N PRO A 71 -2.34 9.37 0.53
CA PRO A 71 -3.63 9.12 1.13
C PRO A 71 -4.48 10.39 1.11
N SER A 72 -5.70 10.29 0.57
CA SER A 72 -6.69 11.35 0.71
C SER A 72 -6.95 11.65 2.19
N PRO A 73 -7.50 12.83 2.55
CA PRO A 73 -7.71 13.19 3.96
C PRO A 73 -8.54 12.17 4.74
N ILE A 74 -9.52 11.54 4.09
CA ILE A 74 -10.33 10.47 4.73
C ILE A 74 -9.51 9.19 4.93
N ALA A 75 -8.74 8.77 3.92
CA ALA A 75 -7.88 7.61 4.02
C ALA A 75 -6.80 7.80 5.09
N ALA A 76 -6.16 8.97 5.14
CA ALA A 76 -5.14 9.31 6.13
C ALA A 76 -5.67 9.17 7.56
N ARG A 77 -6.86 9.72 7.84
CA ARG A 77 -7.50 9.62 9.16
C ARG A 77 -7.78 8.19 9.59
N VAL A 78 -8.27 7.35 8.68
CA VAL A 78 -8.59 5.95 8.96
C VAL A 78 -7.30 5.14 9.18
N LEU A 79 -6.29 5.35 8.34
CA LEU A 79 -4.98 4.70 8.49
C LEU A 79 -4.31 5.09 9.82
N GLU A 80 -4.41 6.36 10.22
CA GLU A 80 -3.91 6.85 11.51
C GLU A 80 -4.68 6.23 12.68
N ALA A 81 -6.02 6.30 12.64
CA ALA A 81 -6.88 5.74 13.70
C ALA A 81 -6.66 4.25 13.93
N LEU A 82 -6.32 3.51 12.87
CA LEU A 82 -6.03 2.07 12.94
C LEU A 82 -4.54 1.75 13.12
N GLY A 83 -3.67 2.76 13.21
CA GLY A 83 -2.24 2.58 13.48
C GLY A 83 -1.46 1.95 12.32
N MET A 84 -1.93 2.11 11.07
CA MET A 84 -1.38 1.43 9.89
C MET A 84 0.02 1.87 9.50
N ARG A 85 0.53 3.00 10.05
CA ARG A 85 1.93 3.45 9.88
C ARG A 85 2.96 2.47 10.45
N ARG A 86 2.56 1.54 11.31
CA ARG A 86 3.44 0.49 11.86
C ARG A 86 3.62 -0.69 10.90
N LEU A 87 2.70 -0.84 9.95
CA LEU A 87 2.67 -1.97 9.02
C LEU A 87 3.06 -1.52 7.60
N PHE A 88 2.57 -0.36 7.17
CA PHE A 88 2.84 0.19 5.85
C PHE A 88 3.81 1.35 5.93
N GLU A 89 4.74 1.39 4.98
CA GLU A 89 5.34 2.65 4.57
C GLU A 89 4.29 3.48 3.83
N ILE A 90 4.09 4.72 4.30
CA ILE A 90 3.09 5.64 3.77
C ILE A 90 3.79 6.92 3.34
N TYR A 91 3.71 7.22 2.05
CA TYR A 91 4.32 8.40 1.46
C TYR A 91 3.28 9.48 1.18
N PRO A 92 3.58 10.76 1.43
CA PRO A 92 2.64 11.84 1.17
C PRO A 92 2.40 12.11 -0.32
N MET A 93 3.31 11.66 -1.19
CA MET A 93 3.22 11.80 -2.64
C MET A 93 3.69 10.52 -3.32
N THR A 94 3.03 10.13 -4.41
CA THR A 94 3.38 8.93 -5.18
C THR A 94 4.82 8.95 -5.70
N GLU A 95 5.32 10.12 -6.12
CA GLU A 95 6.68 10.29 -6.61
C GLU A 95 7.77 9.98 -5.55
N MET A 96 7.49 10.28 -4.28
CA MET A 96 8.37 9.94 -3.17
C MET A 96 8.45 8.43 -2.95
N ALA A 97 7.31 7.74 -3.04
CA ALA A 97 7.26 6.29 -2.97
C ALA A 97 8.07 5.65 -4.11
N LEU A 98 7.91 6.16 -5.33
CA LEU A 98 8.66 5.70 -6.51
C LEU A 98 10.17 5.91 -6.35
N THR A 99 10.59 7.07 -5.84
CA THR A 99 12.00 7.38 -5.63
C THR A 99 12.65 6.44 -4.60
N HIS A 100 11.97 6.20 -3.47
CA HIS A 100 12.49 5.31 -2.43
C HIS A 100 12.53 3.84 -2.89
N THR A 101 11.46 3.39 -3.55
CA THR A 101 11.35 2.00 -4.03
C THR A 101 12.21 1.69 -5.25
N SER A 102 12.64 2.71 -6.00
CA SER A 102 13.66 2.57 -7.04
C SER A 102 15.05 2.27 -6.47
N GLY A 103 15.35 2.76 -5.26
CA GLY A 103 16.59 2.48 -4.53
C GLY A 103 16.67 1.06 -3.97
N LEU A 104 15.53 0.42 -3.68
CA LEU A 104 15.44 -0.97 -3.22
C LEU A 104 15.87 -2.01 -4.28
N ARG A 105 16.14 -1.58 -5.53
CA ARG A 105 16.60 -2.46 -6.62
C ARG A 105 18.12 -2.68 -6.64
N VAL A 106 18.87 -2.08 -5.72
CA VAL A 106 20.32 -2.20 -5.67
C VAL A 106 20.69 -2.72 -4.27
N ASP A 107 21.08 -3.99 -4.21
CA ASP A 107 21.78 -4.62 -3.08
C ASP A 107 20.97 -4.84 -1.78
N GLY A 108 20.09 -5.84 -1.80
CA GLY A 108 20.15 -7.00 -0.88
C GLY A 108 20.34 -6.83 0.64
N GLU A 109 19.97 -5.72 1.29
CA GLU A 109 19.90 -5.61 2.76
C GLU A 109 18.55 -5.02 3.22
N PRO A 110 17.90 -5.60 4.25
CA PRO A 110 16.59 -5.13 4.72
C PRO A 110 16.70 -3.78 5.44
N ILE A 111 15.80 -2.85 5.09
CA ILE A 111 15.57 -1.59 5.83
C ILE A 111 14.77 -1.92 7.10
N PHE A 112 15.39 -2.59 8.06
CA PHE A 112 14.90 -2.61 9.44
C PHE A 112 16.07 -2.46 10.40
N ASP A 113 16.58 -1.24 10.49
CA ASP A 113 17.15 -0.76 11.75
C ASP A 113 16.45 0.56 12.08
N ASN A 114 15.42 0.47 12.94
CA ASN A 114 14.93 1.62 13.65
C ASN A 114 14.91 1.26 15.14
N PRO A 115 15.85 1.77 15.95
CA PRO A 115 15.80 1.58 17.39
C PRO A 115 14.61 2.37 17.93
N VAL A 116 13.68 1.67 18.58
CA VAL A 116 12.59 2.28 19.33
C VAL A 116 13.16 2.90 20.62
N PRO A 117 12.85 4.16 20.97
CA PRO A 117 13.16 4.68 22.30
C PRO A 117 12.31 4.03 23.40
#